data_AF-A0A937WEU4-F1
#
_entry.id   AF-A0A937WEU4-F1
#
_cell.length_a   1.000
_cell.length_b   1.000
_cell.length_c   1.000
_cell.angle_alpha   90.00
_cell.angle_beta   90.00
_cell.angle_gamma   90.00
#
_symmetry.space_group_name_H-M   'P 1'
#
loop_
_entity.id
_entity.type
_entity.pdbx_description
1 polymer ?
#
loop_
_entity_poly.entity_id
_entity_poly.type
_entity_poly.pdbx_seq_one_letter_code
_entity_poly.pdbx_strand_id
1 'polypeptide(L)'
;MFNQSKFRKKVLLNLISHPLTLYPFAGGATILIVMWILGLNPMLSLFLGFCGFLASVGGFFTNLFVNLDKISKEAFEEIQAESQETQEKSLDSLDQRLQEDDDPRTEKLLRELRSLTATFKDGKAWSGNLGTRSAIEIESKVGELFQGCVAYLERTLELWRIAQELDSARGRRVILSEREKIIKDVEKSVEQLGNILASVLRLDLAARDDTELARIRSELDQSLEVARRVEERMKSFNENKDFE
;
A
#
# COMPACT_ATOMS: atom_id res chain seq x y z
N MET A 1 3.88 22.85 1.96
CA MET A 1 2.52 23.41 2.08
C MET A 1 1.69 22.96 0.88
N PHE A 2 0.66 22.16 1.15
CA PHE A 2 -0.24 21.55 0.17
C PHE A 2 -0.95 22.62 -0.67
N ASN A 3 -0.78 22.62 -2.00
CA ASN A 3 -1.47 23.56 -2.89
C ASN A 3 -2.85 23.02 -3.27
N GLN A 4 -3.78 23.10 -2.31
CA GLN A 4 -5.16 22.63 -2.43
C GLN A 4 -5.94 23.23 -3.62
N SER A 5 -5.47 24.36 -4.16
CA SER A 5 -6.09 25.06 -5.29
C SER A 5 -5.93 24.31 -6.63
N LYS A 6 -4.79 23.63 -6.84
CA LYS A 6 -4.53 22.87 -8.07
C LYS A 6 -5.32 21.55 -8.11
N PHE A 7 -5.42 20.88 -6.96
CA PHE A 7 -6.22 19.67 -6.80
C PHE A 7 -7.71 19.94 -7.06
N ARG A 8 -8.28 20.99 -6.45
CA ARG A 8 -9.68 21.38 -6.66
C ARG A 8 -9.98 21.76 -8.11
N LYS A 9 -9.07 22.46 -8.79
CA LYS A 9 -9.25 22.82 -10.21
C LYS A 9 -9.20 21.61 -11.13
N LYS A 10 -8.26 20.68 -10.94
CA LYS A 10 -8.12 19.49 -11.80
C LYS A 10 -9.31 18.54 -11.63
N VAL A 11 -9.81 18.38 -10.41
CA VAL A 11 -11.01 17.57 -10.10
C VAL A 11 -12.28 18.22 -10.66
N LEU A 12 -12.46 19.54 -10.51
CA LEU A 12 -13.62 20.24 -11.09
C LEU A 12 -13.62 20.23 -12.62
N LEU A 13 -12.44 20.34 -13.25
CA LEU A 13 -12.33 20.30 -14.71
C LEU A 13 -12.66 18.90 -15.26
N ASN A 14 -12.17 17.83 -14.62
CA ASN A 14 -12.50 16.46 -15.01
C ASN A 14 -13.95 16.07 -14.72
N LEU A 15 -14.58 16.66 -13.70
CA LEU A 15 -15.99 16.40 -13.38
C LEU A 15 -16.96 17.06 -14.40
N ILE A 16 -16.56 18.19 -14.98
CA ILE A 16 -17.36 18.91 -16.00
C ILE A 16 -17.14 18.32 -17.40
N SER A 17 -16.00 17.68 -17.66
CA SER A 17 -15.66 17.09 -18.97
C SER A 17 -16.12 15.63 -19.16
N HIS A 18 -16.79 15.00 -18.19
CA HIS A 18 -17.26 13.61 -18.35
C HIS A 18 -18.56 13.56 -19.18
N PRO A 19 -18.62 12.80 -20.29
CA PRO A 19 -19.80 12.69 -21.18
C PRO A 19 -21.06 12.08 -20.54
N LEU A 20 -21.03 11.76 -19.23
CA LEU A 20 -22.16 11.22 -18.48
C LEU A 20 -23.14 12.31 -17.98
N THR A 21 -22.76 13.59 -17.98
CA THR A 21 -23.64 14.69 -17.57
C THR A 21 -24.53 15.21 -18.71
N LEU A 22 -24.20 14.90 -19.97
CA LEU A 22 -24.99 15.33 -21.14
C LEU A 22 -26.26 14.50 -21.36
N TYR A 23 -26.25 13.20 -21.01
CA TYR A 23 -27.36 12.29 -21.27
C TYR A 23 -28.65 12.58 -20.49
N PRO A 24 -28.62 12.91 -19.17
CA PRO A 24 -29.84 13.23 -18.43
C PRO A 24 -30.49 14.54 -18.89
N PHE A 25 -29.68 15.52 -19.32
CA PHE A 25 -30.17 16.83 -19.73
C PHE A 25 -30.89 16.78 -21.10
N ALA A 26 -30.40 15.96 -22.03
CA ALA A 26 -31.05 15.74 -23.34
C ALA A 26 -32.30 14.84 -23.25
N GLY A 27 -32.30 13.83 -22.37
CA GLY A 27 -33.44 12.92 -22.17
C GLY A 27 -34.65 13.58 -21.50
N GLY A 28 -34.42 14.46 -20.51
CA GLY A 28 -35.50 15.20 -19.85
C GLY A 28 -36.22 16.18 -20.79
N ALA A 29 -35.47 16.84 -21.69
CA ALA A 29 -36.02 17.80 -22.64
C ALA A 29 -36.87 17.12 -23.74
N THR A 30 -36.50 15.92 -24.19
CA THR A 30 -37.26 15.18 -25.22
C THR A 30 -38.58 14.62 -24.68
N ILE A 31 -38.61 14.17 -23.42
CA ILE A 31 -39.84 13.67 -22.78
C ILE A 31 -40.88 14.79 -22.60
N LEU A 32 -40.46 16.00 -22.22
CA LEU A 32 -41.37 17.14 -22.07
C LEU A 32 -42.03 17.57 -23.40
N ILE A 33 -41.30 17.45 -24.52
CA ILE A 33 -41.82 17.80 -25.86
C ILE A 33 -42.86 16.77 -26.33
N VAL A 34 -42.63 15.48 -26.07
CA VAL A 34 -43.59 14.40 -26.42
C VAL A 34 -44.87 14.52 -25.60
N MET A 35 -44.75 14.92 -24.33
CA MET A 35 -45.88 15.03 -23.40
C MET A 35 -46.79 16.23 -23.70
N TRP A 36 -46.24 17.29 -24.28
CA TRP A 36 -47.01 18.46 -24.73
C TRP A 36 -47.80 18.18 -26.02
N ILE A 37 -47.30 17.30 -26.90
CA ILE A 37 -47.92 16.95 -28.18
C ILE A 37 -49.13 16.00 -28.04
N LEU A 38 -49.16 15.14 -27.01
CA LEU A 38 -50.16 14.07 -26.88
C LEU A 38 -51.43 14.45 -26.09
N GLY A 39 -51.53 15.66 -25.53
CA GLY A 39 -52.78 16.20 -24.97
C GLY A 39 -53.43 15.37 -23.84
N LEU A 40 -52.64 14.64 -23.06
CA LEU A 40 -53.12 13.78 -21.97
C LEU A 40 -53.59 14.59 -20.74
N ASN A 41 -54.59 14.05 -20.04
CA ASN A 41 -55.22 14.65 -18.86
C ASN A 41 -54.17 15.24 -17.88
N PRO A 42 -54.34 16.50 -17.43
CA PRO A 42 -53.33 17.25 -16.70
C PRO A 42 -52.93 16.58 -15.36
N MET A 43 -53.81 15.77 -14.78
CA MET A 43 -53.56 15.06 -13.52
C MET A 43 -52.69 13.81 -13.71
N LEU A 44 -52.87 13.07 -14.81
CA LEU A 44 -52.05 11.91 -15.15
C LEU A 44 -50.67 12.33 -15.64
N SER A 45 -50.58 13.44 -16.37
CA SER A 45 -49.30 13.97 -16.84
C SER A 45 -48.41 14.47 -15.68
N LEU A 46 -48.99 15.13 -14.68
CA LEU A 46 -48.30 15.50 -13.44
C LEU A 46 -47.80 14.28 -12.67
N PHE A 47 -48.61 13.23 -12.53
CA PHE A 47 -48.22 12.03 -11.80
C PHE A 47 -47.12 11.23 -12.53
N LEU A 48 -47.26 11.04 -13.84
CA LEU A 48 -46.27 10.32 -14.64
C LEU A 48 -44.95 11.09 -14.75
N GLY A 49 -45.01 12.43 -14.86
CA GLY A 49 -43.85 13.30 -14.83
C GLY A 49 -43.11 13.26 -13.48
N PHE A 50 -43.87 13.25 -12.37
CA PHE A 50 -43.29 13.13 -11.03
C PHE A 50 -42.69 11.74 -10.77
N CYS A 51 -43.35 10.67 -11.22
CA CYS A 51 -42.82 9.31 -11.14
C CYS A 51 -41.58 9.11 -12.02
N GLY A 52 -41.56 9.67 -13.24
CA GLY A 52 -40.41 9.65 -14.12
C GLY A 52 -39.23 10.46 -13.55
N PHE A 53 -39.52 11.61 -12.94
CA PHE A 53 -38.53 12.41 -12.22
C PHE A 53 -37.94 11.65 -11.03
N LEU A 54 -38.79 11.05 -10.18
CA LEU A 54 -38.36 10.23 -9.03
C LEU A 54 -37.56 8.98 -9.45
N ALA A 55 -37.96 8.31 -10.53
CA ALA A 55 -37.23 7.16 -11.06
C ALA A 55 -35.87 7.56 -11.66
N SER A 56 -35.80 8.70 -12.35
CA SER A 56 -34.54 9.24 -12.88
C SER A 56 -33.60 9.69 -11.76
N VAL A 57 -34.13 10.31 -10.71
CA VAL A 57 -33.36 10.72 -9.53
C VAL A 57 -32.87 9.48 -8.76
N GLY A 58 -33.72 8.48 -8.55
CA GLY A 58 -33.36 7.22 -7.89
C GLY A 58 -32.33 6.38 -8.65
N GLY A 59 -32.47 6.28 -9.98
CA GLY A 59 -31.50 5.63 -10.86
C GLY A 59 -30.17 6.38 -10.94
N PHE A 60 -30.22 7.72 -10.89
CA PHE A 60 -29.03 8.56 -10.80
C PHE A 60 -28.29 8.31 -9.49
N PHE A 61 -28.97 8.26 -8.33
CA PHE A 61 -28.31 7.99 -7.05
C PHE A 61 -27.70 6.58 -6.96
N THR A 62 -28.37 5.55 -7.48
CA THR A 62 -27.83 4.18 -7.48
C THR A 62 -26.60 4.04 -8.37
N ASN A 63 -26.62 4.64 -9.56
CA ASN A 63 -25.45 4.63 -10.44
C ASN A 63 -24.34 5.59 -9.95
N LEU A 64 -24.70 6.66 -9.24
CA LEU A 64 -23.77 7.61 -8.62
C LEU A 64 -23.01 6.93 -7.46
N PHE A 65 -23.68 6.23 -6.56
CA PHE A 65 -23.03 5.49 -5.47
C PHE A 65 -22.10 4.38 -5.99
N VAL A 66 -22.55 3.58 -6.96
CA VAL A 66 -21.75 2.46 -7.50
C VAL A 66 -20.55 2.92 -8.34
N ASN A 67 -20.66 4.06 -9.04
CA ASN A 67 -19.54 4.62 -9.81
C ASN A 67 -18.63 5.52 -8.99
N LEU A 68 -19.08 6.11 -7.88
CA LEU A 68 -18.20 6.85 -6.96
C LEU A 68 -17.15 5.93 -6.33
N ASP A 69 -17.52 4.70 -5.96
CA ASP A 69 -16.56 3.73 -5.41
C ASP A 69 -15.51 3.31 -6.44
N LYS A 70 -15.88 3.20 -7.72
CA LYS A 70 -14.93 2.84 -8.79
C LYS A 70 -14.06 4.01 -9.22
N ILE A 71 -14.64 5.20 -9.41
CA ILE A 71 -13.90 6.41 -9.81
C ILE A 71 -12.98 6.88 -8.67
N SER A 72 -13.42 6.77 -7.41
CA SER A 72 -12.55 7.08 -6.27
C SER A 72 -11.42 6.07 -6.12
N LYS A 73 -11.67 4.78 -6.38
CA LYS A 73 -10.63 3.74 -6.35
C LYS A 73 -9.64 3.88 -7.50
N GLU A 74 -10.09 4.10 -8.73
CA GLU A 74 -9.21 4.32 -9.89
C GLU A 74 -8.41 5.61 -9.74
N ALA A 75 -9.03 6.71 -9.28
CA ALA A 75 -8.30 7.95 -9.03
C ALA A 75 -7.32 7.82 -7.84
N PHE A 76 -7.66 7.02 -6.82
CA PHE A 76 -6.76 6.75 -5.71
C PHE A 76 -5.58 5.86 -6.13
N GLU A 77 -5.82 4.83 -6.93
CA GLU A 77 -4.79 3.95 -7.51
C GLU A 77 -3.87 4.72 -8.47
N GLU A 78 -4.43 5.58 -9.34
CA GLU A 78 -3.67 6.44 -10.26
C GLU A 78 -2.81 7.46 -9.50
N ILE A 79 -3.35 8.12 -8.47
CA ILE A 79 -2.59 9.04 -7.61
C ILE A 79 -1.49 8.30 -6.84
N GLN A 80 -1.75 7.08 -6.39
CA GLN A 80 -0.76 6.28 -5.67
C GLN A 80 0.39 5.84 -6.60
N ALA A 81 0.07 5.44 -7.83
CA ALA A 81 1.05 5.09 -8.86
C ALA A 81 1.89 6.31 -9.29
N GLU A 82 1.26 7.46 -9.54
CA GLU A 82 1.95 8.71 -9.91
C GLU A 82 2.88 9.19 -8.79
N SER A 83 2.46 9.02 -7.53
CA SER A 83 3.26 9.33 -6.34
C SER A 83 4.47 8.41 -6.21
N GLN A 84 4.31 7.10 -6.44
CA GLN A 84 5.41 6.14 -6.41
C GLN A 84 6.42 6.40 -7.52
N GLU A 85 5.96 6.64 -8.75
CA GLU A 85 6.83 6.93 -9.89
C GLU A 85 7.64 8.22 -9.67
N THR A 86 7.02 9.25 -9.10
CA THR A 86 7.71 10.50 -8.75
C THR A 86 8.79 10.27 -7.70
N GLN A 87 8.48 9.44 -6.70
CA GLN A 87 9.43 9.09 -5.65
C GLN A 87 10.63 8.30 -6.22
N GLU A 88 10.38 7.29 -7.04
CA GLU A 88 11.46 6.51 -7.68
C GLU A 88 12.35 7.40 -8.57
N LYS A 89 11.75 8.29 -9.38
CA LYS A 89 12.51 9.27 -10.18
C LYS A 89 13.40 10.17 -9.31
N SER A 90 12.91 10.60 -8.15
CA SER A 90 13.70 11.42 -7.23
C SER A 90 14.90 10.65 -6.65
N LEU A 91 14.71 9.36 -6.36
CA LEU A 91 15.77 8.48 -5.85
C LEU A 91 16.78 8.14 -6.94
N ASP A 92 16.35 7.93 -8.18
CA ASP A 92 17.24 7.71 -9.33
C ASP A 92 18.08 8.95 -9.63
N SER A 93 17.47 10.14 -9.56
CA SER A 93 18.20 11.39 -9.65
C SER A 93 19.21 11.56 -8.53
N LEU A 94 18.88 11.14 -7.30
CA LEU A 94 19.83 11.16 -6.19
C LEU A 94 20.98 10.17 -6.41
N ASP A 95 20.70 8.93 -6.82
CA ASP A 95 21.73 7.91 -7.11
C ASP A 95 22.74 8.45 -8.14
N GLN A 96 22.25 9.05 -9.22
CA GLN A 96 23.10 9.68 -10.24
C GLN A 96 23.93 10.83 -9.68
N ARG A 97 23.36 11.67 -8.81
CA ARG A 97 24.08 12.80 -8.20
C ARG A 97 25.12 12.34 -7.18
N LEU A 98 24.88 11.25 -6.47
CA LEU A 98 25.84 10.68 -5.51
C LEU A 98 27.10 10.17 -6.22
N GLN A 99 27.00 9.73 -7.48
CA GLN A 99 28.17 9.36 -8.27
C GLN A 99 29.15 10.54 -8.53
N GLU A 100 28.70 11.79 -8.36
CA GLU A 100 29.56 12.97 -8.53
C GLU A 100 30.58 13.12 -7.39
N ASP A 101 30.31 12.58 -6.20
CA ASP A 101 31.14 12.84 -5.00
C ASP A 101 32.36 11.92 -4.82
N ASP A 102 32.57 11.00 -5.77
CA ASP A 102 33.66 10.02 -5.84
C ASP A 102 33.75 9.10 -4.59
N ASP A 103 32.66 8.96 -3.82
CA ASP A 103 32.56 8.04 -2.68
C ASP A 103 31.54 6.93 -2.96
N PRO A 104 31.97 5.72 -3.37
CA PRO A 104 31.05 4.64 -3.74
C PRO A 104 30.18 4.14 -2.58
N ARG A 105 30.50 4.53 -1.33
CA ARG A 105 29.71 4.16 -0.15
C ARG A 105 28.33 4.83 -0.16
N THR A 106 28.22 6.08 -0.62
CA THR A 106 26.96 6.83 -0.57
C THR A 106 25.91 6.21 -1.51
N GLU A 107 26.33 5.88 -2.75
CA GLU A 107 25.53 5.15 -3.74
C GLU A 107 25.12 3.77 -3.21
N LYS A 108 26.07 3.00 -2.66
CA LYS A 108 25.81 1.68 -2.11
C LYS A 108 24.78 1.73 -0.98
N LEU A 109 24.92 2.67 -0.05
CA LEU A 109 23.98 2.85 1.07
C LEU A 109 22.58 3.20 0.57
N LEU A 110 22.45 4.06 -0.44
CA LEU A 110 21.14 4.38 -1.04
C LEU A 110 20.48 3.13 -1.62
N ARG A 111 21.23 2.30 -2.36
CA ARG A 111 20.72 1.07 -2.98
C ARG A 111 20.31 0.02 -1.96
N GLU A 112 21.12 -0.18 -0.93
CA GLU A 112 20.79 -1.07 0.19
C GLU A 112 19.51 -0.60 0.91
N LEU A 113 19.40 0.69 1.17
CA LEU A 113 18.22 1.30 1.78
C LEU A 113 16.95 1.08 0.92
N ARG A 114 17.05 1.29 -0.41
CA ARG A 114 15.95 1.01 -1.36
C ARG A 114 15.54 -0.45 -1.33
N SER A 115 16.52 -1.36 -1.36
CA SER A 115 16.26 -2.81 -1.31
C SER A 115 15.56 -3.21 -0.02
N LEU A 116 16.06 -2.76 1.14
CA LEU A 116 15.47 -3.08 2.45
C LEU A 116 14.04 -2.55 2.56
N THR A 117 13.80 -1.29 2.19
CA THR A 117 12.46 -0.71 2.25
C THR A 117 11.50 -1.38 1.26
N ALA A 118 11.96 -1.80 0.08
CA ALA A 118 11.14 -2.58 -0.84
C ALA A 118 10.70 -3.92 -0.21
N THR A 119 11.61 -4.61 0.49
CA THR A 119 11.26 -5.84 1.24
C THR A 119 10.27 -5.58 2.36
N PHE A 120 10.38 -4.45 3.07
CA PHE A 120 9.39 -4.07 4.09
C PHE A 120 8.02 -3.73 3.48
N LYS A 121 7.97 -3.09 2.31
CA LYS A 121 6.71 -2.79 1.62
C LYS A 121 6.02 -4.04 1.05
N ASP A 122 6.79 -5.06 0.64
CA ASP A 122 6.24 -6.35 0.21
C ASP A 122 5.79 -7.20 1.40
N GLY A 123 4.92 -6.64 2.26
CA GLY A 123 4.54 -7.15 3.59
C GLY A 123 4.32 -8.67 3.69
N LYS A 124 3.92 -9.33 2.60
CA LYS A 124 3.83 -10.79 2.48
C LYS A 124 5.10 -11.53 2.93
N ALA A 125 6.27 -10.93 2.76
CA ALA A 125 7.55 -11.56 3.09
C ALA A 125 7.78 -11.70 4.61
N TRP A 126 7.17 -10.86 5.45
CA TRP A 126 7.53 -10.75 6.87
C TRP A 126 6.35 -10.55 7.83
N SER A 127 5.17 -10.18 7.34
CA SER A 127 4.01 -9.84 8.17
C SER A 127 3.01 -10.97 8.38
N GLY A 128 3.29 -12.18 7.85
CA GLY A 128 2.35 -13.31 7.81
C GLY A 128 1.67 -13.62 9.15
N ASN A 129 2.44 -13.66 10.23
CA ASN A 129 1.96 -13.91 11.59
C ASN A 129 1.92 -12.65 12.48
N LEU A 130 2.24 -11.47 11.94
CA LEU A 130 2.14 -10.22 12.69
C LEU A 130 0.72 -9.67 12.65
N GLY A 131 0.28 -9.09 13.76
CA GLY A 131 -0.97 -8.32 13.78
C GLY A 131 -0.89 -7.16 12.79
N THR A 132 -1.96 -6.95 12.01
CA THR A 132 -2.05 -5.90 10.97
C THR A 132 -1.63 -4.52 11.47
N ARG A 133 -1.96 -4.18 12.73
CA ARG A 133 -1.57 -2.92 13.36
C ARG A 133 -0.06 -2.78 13.53
N SER A 134 0.61 -3.83 14.01
CA SER A 134 2.06 -3.85 14.19
C SER A 134 2.79 -3.82 12.85
N ALA A 135 2.26 -4.50 11.84
CA ALA A 135 2.81 -4.44 10.48
C ALA A 135 2.77 -3.01 9.92
N ILE A 136 1.64 -2.31 10.03
CA ILE A 136 1.49 -0.92 9.58
C ILE A 136 2.44 0.02 10.36
N GLU A 137 2.59 -0.17 11.67
CA GLU A 137 3.47 0.65 12.49
C GLU A 137 4.95 0.47 12.10
N ILE A 138 5.39 -0.78 11.90
CA ILE A 138 6.75 -1.10 11.43
C ILE A 138 6.98 -0.49 10.04
N GLU A 139 6.06 -0.68 9.10
CA GLU A 139 6.16 -0.09 7.76
C GLU A 139 6.28 1.45 7.80
N SER A 140 5.48 2.11 8.64
CA SER A 140 5.54 3.56 8.84
C SER A 140 6.90 3.99 9.39
N LYS A 141 7.44 3.29 10.39
CA LYS A 141 8.76 3.62 10.99
C LYS A 141 9.92 3.36 10.05
N VAL A 142 9.85 2.30 9.26
CA VAL A 142 10.81 2.04 8.18
C VAL A 142 10.75 3.16 7.15
N GLY A 143 9.55 3.63 6.77
CA GLY A 143 9.36 4.75 5.85
C GLY A 143 9.93 6.07 6.38
N GLU A 144 9.73 6.39 7.66
CA GLU A 144 10.32 7.57 8.32
C GLU A 144 11.86 7.49 8.29
N LEU A 145 12.43 6.34 8.66
CA LEU A 145 13.89 6.15 8.69
C LEU A 145 14.50 6.20 7.29
N PHE A 146 13.81 5.62 6.29
CA PHE A 146 14.19 5.71 4.88
C PHE A 146 14.32 7.18 4.44
N GLN A 147 13.28 7.98 4.67
CA GLN A 147 13.29 9.39 4.28
C GLN A 147 14.39 10.18 4.99
N GLY A 148 14.63 9.91 6.28
CA GLY A 148 15.73 10.52 7.03
C GLY A 148 17.11 10.16 6.45
N CYS A 149 17.34 8.90 6.12
CA CYS A 149 18.60 8.45 5.51
C CYS A 149 18.82 9.07 4.13
N VAL A 150 17.78 9.16 3.29
CA VAL A 150 17.84 9.84 1.98
C VAL A 150 18.25 11.31 2.15
N ALA A 151 17.62 12.04 3.08
CA ALA A 151 17.96 13.44 3.35
C ALA A 151 19.40 13.60 3.87
N TYR A 152 19.89 12.66 4.68
CA TYR A 152 21.28 12.65 5.12
C TYR A 152 22.26 12.37 3.98
N LEU A 153 21.95 11.45 3.07
CA LEU A 153 22.76 11.23 1.87
C LEU A 153 22.80 12.47 0.96
N GLU A 154 21.67 13.14 0.75
CA GLU A 154 21.64 14.44 0.06
C GLU A 154 22.56 15.47 0.73
N ARG A 155 22.52 15.53 2.07
CA ARG A 155 23.38 16.41 2.85
C ARG A 155 24.86 16.08 2.69
N THR A 156 25.23 14.80 2.56
CA THR A 156 26.63 14.40 2.33
C THR A 156 27.17 14.94 1.00
N LEU A 157 26.34 14.97 -0.04
CA LEU A 157 26.68 15.54 -1.33
C LEU A 157 26.84 17.06 -1.25
N GLU A 158 25.95 17.75 -0.52
CA GLU A 158 26.08 19.20 -0.28
C GLU A 158 27.38 19.54 0.44
N LEU A 159 27.72 18.79 1.51
CA LEU A 159 28.96 18.99 2.25
C LEU A 159 30.19 18.74 1.37
N TRP A 160 30.14 17.73 0.50
CA TRP A 160 31.21 17.51 -0.48
C TRP A 160 31.38 18.71 -1.43
N ARG A 161 30.28 19.23 -2.00
CA ARG A 161 30.33 20.42 -2.89
C ARG A 161 30.90 21.64 -2.17
N ILE A 162 30.43 21.92 -0.95
CA ILE A 162 30.97 23.01 -0.10
C ILE A 162 32.48 22.81 0.15
N ALA A 163 32.91 21.58 0.40
CA ALA A 163 34.32 21.25 0.62
C ALA A 163 35.19 21.53 -0.63
N GLN A 164 34.65 21.32 -1.84
CA GLN A 164 35.35 21.62 -3.10
C GLN A 164 35.48 23.13 -3.35
N GLU A 165 34.48 23.92 -2.96
CA GLU A 165 34.49 25.39 -3.11
C GLU A 165 35.40 26.10 -2.09
N LEU A 166 35.75 25.43 -0.99
CA LEU A 166 36.61 25.99 0.05
C LEU A 166 38.09 26.02 -0.37
N ASP A 167 38.66 27.23 -0.41
CA ASP A 167 40.10 27.43 -0.64
C ASP A 167 40.97 26.96 0.54
N SER A 168 40.43 27.00 1.76
CA SER A 168 41.19 26.67 2.96
C SER A 168 41.24 25.16 3.23
N ALA A 169 42.46 24.60 3.26
CA ALA A 169 42.67 23.18 3.58
C ALA A 169 42.19 22.79 4.99
N ARG A 170 42.16 23.75 5.93
CA ARG A 170 41.61 23.53 7.29
C ARG A 170 40.09 23.47 7.26
N GLY A 171 39.42 24.41 6.59
CA GLY A 171 37.96 24.41 6.45
C GLY A 171 37.45 23.18 5.72
N ARG A 172 38.10 22.81 4.60
CA ARG A 172 37.79 21.60 3.84
C ARG A 172 37.80 20.34 4.70
N ARG A 173 38.85 20.16 5.54
CA ARG A 173 38.95 19.01 6.44
C ARG A 173 37.82 18.94 7.47
N VAL A 174 37.39 20.08 8.02
CA VAL A 174 36.28 20.11 8.98
C VAL A 174 34.99 19.66 8.30
N ILE A 175 34.68 20.21 7.12
CA ILE A 175 33.46 19.85 6.37
C ILE A 175 33.46 18.38 5.97
N LEU A 176 34.57 17.87 5.44
CA LEU A 176 34.70 16.44 5.10
C LEU A 176 34.60 15.53 6.32
N SER A 177 35.07 15.98 7.49
CA SER A 177 34.91 15.21 8.73
C SER A 177 33.45 15.14 9.20
N GLU A 178 32.67 16.20 8.99
CA GLU A 178 31.22 16.15 9.27
C GLU A 178 30.49 15.26 8.27
N ARG A 179 30.86 15.31 6.97
CA ARG A 179 30.35 14.38 5.95
C ARG A 179 30.57 12.92 6.37
N GLU A 180 31.78 12.58 6.82
CA GLU A 180 32.11 11.22 7.25
C GLU A 180 31.28 10.75 8.44
N LYS A 181 30.95 11.63 9.39
CA LYS A 181 30.05 11.28 10.51
C LYS A 181 28.65 10.92 10.01
N ILE A 182 28.10 11.73 9.09
CA ILE A 182 26.77 11.47 8.52
C ILE A 182 26.75 10.14 7.77
N ILE A 183 27.77 9.84 6.97
CA ILE A 183 27.87 8.56 6.26
C ILE A 183 27.83 7.38 7.25
N LYS A 184 28.58 7.47 8.35
CA LYS A 184 28.58 6.42 9.39
C LYS A 184 27.24 6.27 10.10
N ASP A 185 26.51 7.36 10.29
CA ASP A 185 25.19 7.31 10.92
C ASP A 185 24.14 6.68 9.99
N VAL A 186 24.23 6.96 8.68
CA VAL A 186 23.42 6.28 7.66
C VAL A 186 23.77 4.79 7.58
N GLU A 187 25.06 4.43 7.59
CA GLU A 187 25.51 3.03 7.59
C GLU A 187 24.93 2.24 8.77
N LYS A 188 25.01 2.79 9.99
CA LYS A 188 24.39 2.18 11.18
C LYS A 188 22.87 2.04 11.04
N SER A 189 22.22 3.03 10.42
CA SER A 189 20.76 3.01 10.24
C SER A 189 20.34 1.91 9.26
N VAL A 190 21.10 1.72 8.17
CA VAL A 190 20.91 0.62 7.22
C VAL A 190 21.14 -0.73 7.89
N GLU A 191 22.20 -0.87 8.70
CA GLU A 191 22.47 -2.09 9.46
C GLU A 191 21.34 -2.42 10.44
N GLN A 192 20.85 -1.41 11.18
CA GLN A 192 19.71 -1.56 12.09
C GLN A 192 18.45 -2.00 11.37
N LEU A 193 18.14 -1.45 10.19
CA LEU A 193 17.01 -1.88 9.36
C LEU A 193 17.15 -3.34 8.94
N GLY A 194 18.34 -3.77 8.51
CA GLY A 194 18.62 -5.18 8.19
C GLY A 194 18.41 -6.10 9.39
N ASN A 195 18.87 -5.68 10.57
CA ASN A 195 18.69 -6.44 11.81
C ASN A 195 17.22 -6.53 12.25
N ILE A 196 16.44 -5.46 12.08
CA ILE A 196 14.99 -5.44 12.34
C ILE A 196 14.29 -6.42 11.39
N LEU A 197 14.60 -6.37 10.09
CA LEU A 197 14.02 -7.28 9.11
C LEU A 197 14.32 -8.73 9.47
N ALA A 198 15.58 -9.05 9.78
CA ALA A 198 15.98 -10.39 10.19
C ALA A 198 15.28 -10.85 11.47
N SER A 199 15.10 -9.95 12.44
CA SER A 199 14.40 -10.25 13.70
C SER A 199 12.92 -10.56 13.45
N VAL A 200 12.28 -9.78 12.60
CA VAL A 200 10.87 -9.98 12.23
C VAL A 200 10.67 -11.28 11.44
N LEU A 201 11.55 -11.58 10.48
CA LEU A 201 11.52 -12.84 9.75
C LEU A 201 11.67 -14.06 10.67
N ARG A 202 12.55 -13.98 11.69
CA ARG A 202 12.69 -15.05 12.69
C ARG A 202 11.43 -15.25 13.53
N LEU A 203 10.76 -14.16 13.90
CA LEU A 203 9.48 -14.25 14.63
C LEU A 203 8.39 -14.91 13.77
N ASP A 204 8.32 -14.56 12.49
CA ASP A 204 7.37 -15.18 11.56
C ASP A 204 7.63 -16.68 11.40
N LEU A 205 8.90 -17.08 11.22
CA LEU A 205 9.31 -18.49 11.11
C LEU A 205 9.02 -19.29 12.38
N ALA A 206 9.36 -18.77 13.56
CA ALA A 206 9.09 -19.43 14.83
C ALA A 206 7.58 -19.67 15.04
N ALA A 207 6.75 -18.69 14.69
CA ALA A 207 5.30 -18.84 14.77
C ALA A 207 4.76 -19.91 13.79
N ARG A 208 5.35 -20.06 12.60
CA ARG A 208 4.98 -21.13 11.64
C ARG A 208 5.33 -22.52 12.18
N ASP A 209 6.54 -22.69 12.71
CA ASP A 209 7.00 -23.97 13.27
C ASP A 209 6.10 -24.43 14.43
N ASP A 210 5.71 -23.51 15.33
CA ASP A 210 4.79 -23.82 16.42
C ASP A 210 3.42 -24.31 15.90
N THR A 211 2.87 -23.64 14.87
CA THR A 211 1.59 -24.06 14.28
C THR A 211 1.67 -25.41 13.57
N GLU A 212 2.78 -25.70 12.89
CA GLU A 212 2.97 -26.95 12.17
C GLU A 212 3.17 -28.13 13.12
N LEU A 213 3.95 -27.94 14.19
CA LEU A 213 4.10 -28.94 15.25
C LEU A 213 2.77 -29.21 15.97
N ALA A 214 1.98 -28.18 16.24
CA ALA A 214 0.64 -28.34 16.81
C ALA A 214 -0.28 -29.16 15.89
N ARG A 215 -0.22 -28.92 14.57
CA ARG A 215 -0.96 -29.70 13.55
C ARG A 215 -0.53 -31.17 13.56
N ILE A 216 0.78 -31.44 13.49
CA ILE A 216 1.32 -32.81 13.51
C ILE A 216 0.90 -33.56 14.78
N ARG A 217 0.95 -32.89 15.95
CA ARG A 217 0.51 -33.48 17.22
C ARG A 217 -0.97 -33.85 17.19
N SER A 218 -1.82 -32.97 16.66
CA SER A 218 -3.25 -33.25 16.51
C SER A 218 -3.52 -34.43 15.58
N GLU A 219 -2.77 -34.57 14.48
CA GLU A 219 -2.89 -35.69 13.55
C GLU A 219 -2.45 -37.02 14.17
N LEU A 220 -1.40 -36.99 14.99
CA LEU A 220 -0.94 -38.15 15.76
C LEU A 220 -1.98 -38.58 16.81
N ASP A 221 -2.54 -37.65 17.58
CA ASP A 221 -3.58 -37.95 18.57
C ASP A 221 -4.81 -38.58 17.89
N GLN A 222 -5.21 -38.05 16.73
CA GLN A 222 -6.30 -38.61 15.92
C GLN A 222 -5.97 -40.04 15.42
N SER A 223 -4.74 -40.27 14.97
CA SER A 223 -4.30 -41.58 14.50
C SER A 223 -4.27 -42.62 15.63
N LEU A 224 -3.84 -42.22 16.83
CA LEU A 224 -3.87 -43.06 18.03
C LEU A 224 -5.29 -43.39 18.47
N GLU A 225 -6.22 -42.43 18.37
CA GLU A 225 -7.62 -42.68 18.72
C GLU A 225 -8.28 -43.67 17.74
N VAL A 226 -7.97 -43.57 16.45
CA VAL A 226 -8.42 -44.54 15.44
C VAL A 226 -7.86 -45.93 15.74
N ALA A 227 -6.56 -46.04 16.06
CA ALA A 227 -5.93 -47.30 16.41
C ALA A 227 -6.60 -47.94 17.65
N ARG A 228 -6.86 -47.16 18.71
CA ARG A 228 -7.57 -47.62 19.90
C ARG A 228 -8.98 -48.12 19.58
N ARG A 229 -9.72 -47.39 18.73
CA ARG A 229 -11.07 -47.79 18.28
C ARG A 229 -11.07 -49.09 17.47
N VAL A 230 -10.05 -49.32 16.66
CA VAL A 230 -9.88 -50.57 15.90
C VAL A 230 -9.58 -51.73 16.84
N GLU A 231 -8.72 -51.53 17.83
CA GLU A 231 -8.39 -52.54 18.84
C GLU A 231 -9.61 -52.92 19.70
N GLU A 232 -10.38 -51.93 20.18
CA GLU A 232 -11.64 -52.15 20.90
C GLU A 232 -12.66 -52.94 20.08
N ARG A 233 -12.77 -52.66 18.76
CA ARG A 233 -13.63 -53.43 17.85
C ARG A 233 -13.13 -54.86 17.61
N MET A 234 -11.83 -55.07 17.50
CA MET A 234 -11.29 -56.43 17.37
C MET A 234 -11.53 -57.24 18.65
N LYS A 235 -11.35 -56.62 19.82
CA LYS A 235 -11.58 -57.26 21.10
C LYS A 235 -13.04 -57.64 21.29
N SER A 236 -13.99 -56.77 20.95
CA SER A 236 -15.41 -57.09 21.02
C SER A 236 -15.84 -58.18 20.01
N PHE A 237 -15.23 -58.22 18.82
CA PHE A 237 -15.44 -59.32 17.87
C PHE A 237 -14.89 -60.66 18.36
N ASN A 238 -13.77 -60.64 19.09
CA ASN A 238 -13.15 -61.84 19.64
C ASN A 238 -13.92 -62.37 20.86
N GLU A 239 -14.34 -61.47 21.78
CA GLU A 239 -15.19 -61.84 22.92
C GLU A 239 -16.55 -62.40 22.47
N ASN A 240 -17.13 -61.90 21.37
CA ASN A 240 -18.42 -62.41 20.86
C ASN A 240 -18.29 -63.76 20.12
N LYS A 241 -17.08 -64.20 19.79
CA LYS A 241 -16.81 -65.51 19.15
C LYS A 241 -16.61 -66.64 20.16
N ASP A 242 -16.29 -66.33 21.41
CA ASP A 242 -16.08 -67.32 22.48
C ASP A 242 -17.41 -67.76 23.16
N PHE A 243 -18.56 -67.24 22.71
CA PHE A 243 -19.91 -67.57 23.22
C PHE A 243 -20.81 -68.37 22.24
N GLU A 244 -20.29 -68.80 21.08
CA GLU A 244 -20.92 -69.81 20.19
C GLU A 244 -20.24 -71.17 20.31
#